data_AF-A0A0Q9INJ3-F1
#
_entry.id   AF-A0A0Q9INJ3-F1
#
_cell.length_a   1.000
_cell.length_b   1.000
_cell.length_c   1.000
_cell.angle_alpha   90.00
_cell.angle_beta   90.00
_cell.angle_gamma   90.00
#
_symmetry.space_group_name_H-M   'P 1'
#
loop_
_entity.id
_entity.type
_entity.pdbx_description
1 polymer ?
#
loop_
_entity_poly.entity_id
_entity_poly.type
_entity_poly.pdbx_seq_one_letter_code
_entity_poly.pdbx_strand_id
1 'polypeptide(L)'
;MPISGIIAAVLVAALSAASAAGAVEALPKLAGQDYGKARAALLRQDWPPVALPDADSCMAGDKRCAGRPEMYVCAGTGLGQCVFVWRRKATVIDVMTEGEERPVVRFIRLRKD
;
A
#
# COMPACT_ATOMS: atom_id res chain seq x y z
N MET A 1 34.30 60.45 -16.70
CA MET A 1 34.83 59.11 -17.07
C MET A 1 34.63 58.19 -15.86
N PRO A 2 34.18 56.94 -16.07
CA PRO A 2 32.92 56.36 -15.56
C PRO A 2 33.10 55.61 -14.22
N ILE A 3 32.07 55.16 -13.50
CA ILE A 3 31.38 53.86 -13.67
C ILE A 3 30.07 53.99 -12.86
N SER A 4 28.94 54.16 -13.54
CA SER A 4 27.96 53.09 -13.81
C SER A 4 27.34 52.45 -12.57
N GLY A 5 26.15 52.95 -12.22
CA GLY A 5 24.91 52.18 -12.22
C GLY A 5 24.90 50.88 -11.41
N ILE A 6 24.42 50.95 -10.17
CA ILE A 6 23.91 49.79 -9.46
C ILE A 6 22.51 49.50 -10.02
N ILE A 7 22.44 48.51 -10.92
CA ILE A 7 21.20 47.95 -11.43
C ILE A 7 20.53 47.20 -10.27
N ALA A 8 19.49 47.78 -9.69
CA ALA A 8 18.61 47.08 -8.75
C ALA A 8 17.75 46.09 -9.53
N ALA A 9 18.22 44.84 -9.65
CA ALA A 9 17.44 43.76 -10.24
C ALA A 9 16.31 43.37 -9.29
N VAL A 10 15.09 43.83 -9.59
CA VAL A 10 13.87 43.41 -8.89
C VAL A 10 13.54 41.98 -9.34
N LEU A 11 13.93 40.99 -8.54
CA LEU A 11 13.55 39.60 -8.70
C LEU A 11 12.07 39.42 -8.33
N VAL A 12 11.20 39.42 -9.33
CA VAL A 12 9.80 39.01 -9.19
C VAL A 12 9.77 37.48 -9.07
N ALA A 13 9.78 36.97 -7.84
CA ALA A 13 9.57 35.56 -7.56
C ALA A 13 8.09 35.22 -7.77
N ALA A 14 7.75 34.71 -8.96
CA ALA A 14 6.44 34.13 -9.22
C ALA A 14 6.29 32.84 -8.41
N LEU A 15 5.50 32.89 -7.32
CA LEU A 15 5.06 31.71 -6.57
C LEU A 15 4.06 30.93 -7.43
N SER A 16 4.55 29.93 -8.16
CA SER A 16 3.70 28.95 -8.84
C SER A 16 3.03 28.06 -7.78
N ALA A 17 1.77 28.34 -7.46
CA ALA A 17 0.92 27.45 -6.69
C ALA A 17 0.60 26.21 -7.54
N ALA A 18 1.44 25.17 -7.43
CA ALA A 18 1.14 23.87 -7.99
C ALA A 18 0.03 23.22 -7.16
N SER A 19 -1.21 23.28 -7.66
CA SER A 19 -2.32 22.54 -7.11
C SER A 19 -2.01 21.05 -7.17
N ALA A 20 -1.66 20.44 -6.02
CA ALA A 20 -1.59 19.00 -5.87
C ALA A 20 -3.02 18.44 -5.92
N ALA A 21 -3.60 18.35 -7.12
CA ALA A 21 -4.78 17.55 -7.34
C ALA A 21 -4.40 16.10 -7.02
N GLY A 22 -4.86 15.60 -5.87
CA GLY A 22 -4.61 14.24 -5.43
C GLY A 22 -5.17 13.27 -6.45
N ALA A 23 -4.30 12.67 -7.27
CA ALA A 23 -4.69 11.56 -8.11
C ALA A 23 -5.17 10.43 -7.19
N VAL A 24 -6.44 10.04 -7.31
CA VAL A 24 -6.97 8.86 -6.63
C VAL A 24 -6.12 7.68 -7.11
N GLU A 25 -5.33 7.14 -6.20
CA GLU A 25 -4.36 6.13 -6.57
C GLU A 25 -5.08 4.83 -6.92
N ALA A 26 -4.95 4.38 -8.17
CA ALA A 26 -5.66 3.21 -8.64
C ALA A 26 -5.22 1.95 -7.87
N LEU A 27 -6.20 1.16 -7.43
CA LEU A 27 -5.94 -0.09 -6.71
C LEU A 27 -5.25 -1.11 -7.62
N PRO A 28 -4.29 -1.90 -7.09
CA PRO A 28 -3.70 -3.01 -7.81
C PRO A 28 -4.75 -4.02 -8.28
N LYS A 29 -4.69 -4.46 -9.54
CA LYS A 29 -5.58 -5.48 -10.10
C LYS A 29 -4.99 -6.87 -9.90
N LEU A 30 -5.13 -7.42 -8.70
CA LEU A 30 -4.52 -8.72 -8.34
C LEU A 30 -5.53 -9.83 -8.05
N ALA A 31 -6.84 -9.58 -8.20
CA ALA A 31 -7.86 -10.59 -7.98
C ALA A 31 -7.64 -11.82 -8.89
N GLY A 32 -7.85 -13.01 -8.33
CA GLY A 32 -7.61 -14.30 -8.99
C GLY A 32 -6.15 -14.77 -8.96
N GLN A 33 -5.21 -13.97 -8.46
CA GLN A 33 -3.82 -14.38 -8.33
C GLN A 33 -3.58 -15.18 -7.03
N ASP A 34 -2.68 -16.16 -7.12
CA ASP A 34 -2.04 -16.74 -5.93
C ASP A 34 -1.43 -15.64 -5.07
N TYR A 35 -1.63 -15.74 -3.76
CA TYR A 35 -1.23 -14.68 -2.84
C TYR A 35 0.28 -14.45 -2.80
N GLY A 36 1.11 -15.50 -2.94
CA GLY A 36 2.57 -15.34 -3.03
C GLY A 36 2.98 -14.48 -4.22
N LYS A 37 2.33 -14.67 -5.38
CA LYS A 37 2.54 -13.84 -6.57
C LYS A 37 2.02 -12.41 -6.39
N ALA A 38 0.83 -12.26 -5.80
CA ALA A 38 0.24 -10.95 -5.51
C ALA A 38 1.12 -10.14 -4.54
N ARG A 39 1.61 -10.78 -3.47
CA ARG A 39 2.54 -10.22 -2.49
C ARG A 39 3.82 -9.70 -3.16
N ALA A 40 4.43 -10.53 -4.00
CA ALA A 40 5.64 -10.13 -4.74
C ALA A 40 5.36 -8.95 -5.68
N ALA A 41 4.17 -8.88 -6.28
CA ALA A 41 3.77 -7.75 -7.12
C ALA A 41 3.57 -6.46 -6.32
N LEU A 42 2.95 -6.54 -5.12
CA LEU A 42 2.79 -5.39 -4.22
C LEU A 42 4.13 -4.82 -3.79
N LEU A 43 5.06 -5.69 -3.38
CA LEU A 43 6.43 -5.28 -3.01
C LEU A 43 7.16 -4.59 -4.16
N ARG A 44 7.05 -5.10 -5.39
CA ARG A 44 7.64 -4.45 -6.59
C ARG A 44 6.97 -3.13 -6.98
N GLN A 45 5.75 -2.87 -6.50
CA GLN A 45 4.98 -1.65 -6.77
C GLN A 45 5.05 -0.65 -5.60
N ASP A 46 6.06 -0.81 -4.73
CA ASP A 46 6.30 0.00 -3.54
C ASP A 46 5.11 0.06 -2.58
N TRP A 47 4.39 -1.05 -2.45
CA TRP A 47 3.47 -1.29 -1.35
C TRP A 47 4.22 -2.09 -0.26
N PRO A 48 4.78 -1.44 0.76
CA PRO A 48 5.29 -2.14 1.94
C PRO A 48 4.15 -2.83 2.74
N PRO A 49 4.46 -3.95 3.40
CA PRO A 49 3.55 -4.59 4.34
C PRO A 49 3.33 -3.71 5.58
N VAL A 50 2.13 -3.73 6.13
CA VAL A 50 1.79 -2.99 7.36
C VAL A 50 1.40 -3.95 8.46
N ALA A 51 2.16 -3.95 9.54
CA ALA A 51 1.75 -4.59 10.80
C ALA A 51 0.89 -3.59 11.59
N LEU A 52 -0.38 -3.92 11.78
CA LEU A 52 -1.29 -3.13 12.61
C LEU A 52 -1.21 -3.58 14.08
N PRO A 53 -1.38 -2.67 15.04
CA PRO A 53 -1.27 -3.00 16.47
C PRO A 53 -2.40 -3.91 16.97
N ASP A 54 -3.55 -3.91 16.29
CA ASP A 54 -4.71 -4.74 16.57
C ASP A 54 -4.79 -5.99 15.66
N ALA A 55 -3.69 -6.34 14.98
CA ALA A 55 -3.61 -7.56 14.19
C ALA A 55 -3.60 -8.82 15.08
N ASP A 56 -4.26 -9.87 14.61
CA ASP A 56 -4.23 -11.18 15.23
C ASP A 56 -2.82 -11.80 15.17
N SER A 57 -2.59 -12.77 16.06
CA SER A 57 -1.37 -13.60 15.98
C SER A 57 -1.55 -14.72 14.97
N CYS A 58 -0.54 -14.91 14.12
CA CYS A 58 -0.50 -16.06 13.22
C CYS A 58 -0.37 -17.35 14.04
N MET A 59 -1.28 -18.30 13.85
CA MET A 59 -1.24 -19.57 14.56
C MET A 59 -0.01 -20.39 14.15
N ALA A 60 0.64 -21.04 15.12
CA ALA A 60 1.78 -21.91 14.84
C ALA A 60 1.41 -22.99 13.81
N GLY A 61 2.18 -23.08 12.73
CA GLY A 61 1.95 -24.03 11.63
C GLY A 61 1.08 -23.48 10.49
N ASP A 62 0.46 -22.32 10.64
CA ASP A 62 -0.34 -21.71 9.56
C ASP A 62 0.55 -21.03 8.51
N LYS A 63 0.76 -21.73 7.39
CA LYS A 63 1.59 -21.29 6.28
C LYS A 63 1.02 -20.07 5.54
N ARG A 64 -0.29 -19.78 5.69
CA ARG A 64 -0.92 -18.64 5.02
C ARG A 64 -0.36 -17.33 5.55
N CYS A 65 -0.17 -17.24 6.87
CA CYS A 65 0.28 -16.05 7.58
C CYS A 65 1.73 -16.09 8.08
N ALA A 66 2.38 -17.26 8.12
CA ALA A 66 3.75 -17.39 8.64
C ALA A 66 4.75 -16.45 7.93
N GLY A 67 5.46 -15.63 8.71
CA GLY A 67 6.44 -14.67 8.20
C GLY A 67 5.85 -13.50 7.40
N ARG A 68 4.56 -13.20 7.60
CA ARG A 68 3.84 -12.14 6.87
C ARG A 68 3.40 -11.03 7.84
N PRO A 69 4.24 -9.99 8.05
CA PRO A 69 3.89 -8.88 8.95
C PRO A 69 2.65 -8.11 8.48
N GLU A 70 2.29 -8.21 7.20
CA GLU A 70 1.05 -7.63 6.66
C GLU A 70 -0.22 -8.36 7.11
N MET A 71 -0.15 -9.54 7.74
CA MET A 71 -1.35 -10.26 8.15
C MET A 71 -2.08 -9.49 9.25
N TYR A 72 -3.38 -9.25 9.00
CA TYR A 72 -4.26 -8.62 9.97
C TYR A 72 -5.13 -9.64 10.70
N VAL A 73 -5.79 -10.53 9.95
CA VAL A 73 -6.62 -11.60 10.51
C VAL A 73 -6.70 -12.76 9.53
N CYS A 74 -6.75 -13.99 10.07
CA CYS A 74 -7.13 -15.19 9.33
C CYS A 74 -8.31 -15.88 10.02
N ALA A 75 -9.37 -16.15 9.27
CA ALA A 75 -10.57 -16.78 9.80
C ALA A 75 -10.37 -18.29 9.99
N GLY A 76 -10.88 -18.82 11.10
CA GLY A 76 -10.92 -20.26 11.41
C GLY A 76 -12.17 -20.97 10.90
N THR A 77 -12.71 -20.57 9.74
CA THR A 77 -13.97 -21.10 9.18
C THR A 77 -13.76 -22.33 8.27
N GLY A 78 -12.51 -22.72 8.00
CA GLY A 78 -12.17 -23.78 7.05
C GLY A 78 -12.17 -23.35 5.57
N LEU A 79 -12.40 -22.06 5.30
CA LEU A 79 -12.32 -21.48 3.95
C LEU A 79 -10.94 -20.90 3.62
N GLY A 80 -9.99 -20.96 4.54
CA GLY A 80 -8.65 -20.40 4.31
C GLY A 80 -8.62 -18.88 4.21
N GLN A 81 -9.61 -18.17 4.75
CA GLN A 81 -9.72 -16.73 4.55
C GLN A 81 -8.72 -15.94 5.39
N CYS A 82 -8.04 -14.98 4.76
CA CYS A 82 -7.14 -14.05 5.45
C CYS A 82 -7.28 -12.64 4.87
N VAL A 83 -6.99 -11.63 5.69
CA VAL A 83 -6.88 -10.22 5.30
C VAL A 83 -5.45 -9.75 5.57
N PHE A 84 -4.87 -9.09 4.58
CA PHE A 84 -3.52 -8.54 4.64
C PHE A 84 -3.51 -7.05 4.33
N VAL A 85 -2.75 -6.26 5.08
CA VAL A 85 -2.76 -4.80 5.03
C VAL A 85 -1.49 -4.26 4.41
N TRP A 86 -1.68 -3.36 3.45
CA TRP A 86 -0.60 -2.76 2.67
C TRP A 86 -0.79 -1.26 2.60
N ARG A 87 0.31 -0.51 2.52
CA ARG A 87 0.27 0.95 2.40
C ARG A 87 1.15 1.42 1.26
N ARG A 88 0.69 2.41 0.52
CA ARG A 88 1.52 3.22 -0.38
C ARG A 88 1.10 4.67 -0.28
N LYS A 89 2.05 5.53 0.08
CA LYS A 89 1.79 6.94 0.42
C LYS A 89 0.66 7.05 1.47
N ALA A 90 -0.40 7.81 1.18
CA ALA A 90 -1.58 7.95 2.04
C ALA A 90 -2.63 6.86 1.86
N THR A 91 -2.44 5.91 0.92
CA THR A 91 -3.43 4.87 0.62
C THR A 91 -3.13 3.61 1.41
N VAL A 92 -4.12 3.11 2.15
CA VAL A 92 -4.07 1.81 2.84
C VAL A 92 -5.11 0.89 2.21
N ILE A 93 -4.72 -0.35 1.96
CA ILE A 93 -5.59 -1.35 1.32
C ILE A 93 -5.64 -2.64 2.14
N ASP A 94 -6.81 -3.26 2.11
CA ASP A 94 -6.99 -4.65 2.52
C ASP A 94 -6.93 -5.54 1.28
N VAL A 95 -6.11 -6.58 1.35
CA VAL A 95 -6.05 -7.67 0.38
C VAL A 95 -6.65 -8.89 1.04
N MET A 96 -7.81 -9.33 0.57
CA MET A 96 -8.47 -10.53 1.09
C MET A 96 -8.16 -11.73 0.21
N THR A 97 -7.82 -12.86 0.83
CA THR A 97 -7.52 -14.12 0.15
C THR A 97 -8.37 -15.26 0.68
N GLU A 98 -8.66 -16.26 -0.16
CA GLU A 98 -9.35 -17.50 0.21
C GLU A 98 -8.56 -18.74 -0.24
N GLY A 99 -8.59 -19.81 0.55
CA GLY A 99 -7.92 -21.08 0.26
C GLY A 99 -6.84 -21.46 1.30
N GLU A 100 -6.88 -22.71 1.77
CA GLU A 100 -6.00 -23.21 2.84
C GLU A 100 -4.56 -23.46 2.34
N GLU A 101 -4.41 -24.22 1.26
CA GLU A 101 -3.08 -24.59 0.71
C GLU A 101 -2.58 -23.62 -0.35
N ARG A 102 -3.50 -23.03 -1.12
CA ARG A 102 -3.20 -22.11 -2.23
C ARG A 102 -4.10 -20.88 -2.12
N PRO A 103 -3.82 -19.96 -1.20
CA PRO A 103 -4.63 -18.76 -1.00
C PRO A 103 -4.63 -17.89 -2.27
N VAL A 104 -5.83 -17.56 -2.75
CA VAL A 104 -6.05 -16.72 -3.94
C VAL A 104 -6.68 -15.40 -3.52
N VAL A 105 -6.18 -14.30 -4.06
CA VAL A 105 -6.77 -12.97 -3.84
C VAL A 105 -8.19 -12.93 -4.38
N ARG A 106 -9.18 -12.63 -3.53
CA ARG A 106 -10.58 -12.48 -3.93
C ARG A 106 -10.90 -11.04 -4.27
N PHE A 107 -10.47 -10.10 -3.43
CA PHE A 107 -10.68 -8.68 -3.65
C PHE A 107 -9.61 -7.84 -2.97
N ILE A 108 -9.47 -6.62 -3.48
CA ILE A 108 -8.67 -5.55 -2.90
C ILE A 108 -9.60 -4.36 -2.68
N ARG A 109 -9.55 -3.76 -1.50
CA ARG A 109 -10.35 -2.57 -1.18
C ARG A 109 -9.50 -1.55 -0.44
N LEU A 110 -9.91 -0.29 -0.52
CA LEU A 110 -9.43 0.72 0.42
C LEU A 110 -9.83 0.31 1.82
N ARG A 111 -8.87 0.36 2.74
CA ARG A 111 -9.16 0.21 4.17
C ARG A 111 -9.85 1.51 4.63
N LYS A 112 -10.95 1.35 5.36
CA LYS A 112 -11.59 2.47 6.07
C LYS A 112 -11.04 2.43 7.49
N ASP A 113 -10.54 3.57 7.96
CA ASP A 113 -10.13 3.76 9.35
C ASP A 113 -11.32 3.67 10.31
#